data_AF-A0A0D6LQK3-F1
#
_entry.id   AF-A0A0D6LQK3-F1
#
_cell.length_a   1.000
_cell.length_b   1.000
_cell.length_c   1.000
_cell.angle_alpha   90.00
_cell.angle_beta   90.00
_cell.angle_gamma   90.00
#
_symmetry.space_group_name_H-M   'P 1'
#
loop_
_entity.id
_entity.type
_entity.pdbx_description
1 polymer ?
#
loop_
_entity_poly.entity_id
_entity_poly.type
_entity_poly.pdbx_seq_one_letter_code
_entity_poly.pdbx_strand_id
1 'polypeptide(L)'
;MSITRDKHERIMETVPLLNRRPCSPKYILSLCLAPIYGNRTKWLLLAETVEHYRLQGVEHFYFYVKDIDDYSLKLLQYYVRNGEAEVVFFKGDQEKTSREWQSVGVQSESLKSRKKIIQSFAFP
;
A
#
# COMPACT_ATOMS: atom_id res chain seq x y z
N MET A 1 4.73 -6.37 -24.95
CA MET A 1 4.41 -7.70 -24.42
C MET A 1 4.43 -8.66 -25.59
N SER A 2 5.31 -9.66 -25.57
CA SER A 2 5.31 -10.72 -26.57
C SER A 2 4.28 -11.78 -26.16
N ILE A 3 3.50 -12.24 -27.13
CA ILE A 3 2.51 -13.31 -26.94
C ILE A 3 3.04 -14.51 -27.69
N THR A 4 3.32 -15.60 -26.98
CA THR A 4 3.60 -16.88 -27.61
C THR A 4 2.28 -17.53 -28.05
N ARG A 5 2.24 -17.97 -29.30
CA ARG A 5 1.09 -18.64 -29.92
C ARG A 5 1.13 -20.14 -29.72
N ASP A 6 2.33 -20.70 -29.57
CA ASP A 6 2.56 -22.14 -29.40
C ASP A 6 3.37 -22.45 -28.14
N LYS A 7 3.09 -23.62 -27.54
CA LYS A 7 3.74 -24.09 -26.31
C LYS A 7 5.27 -24.30 -26.46
N HIS A 8 5.73 -24.52 -27.69
CA HIS A 8 7.13 -24.80 -28.03
C HIS A 8 7.83 -23.61 -28.68
N GLU A 9 7.18 -22.45 -28.72
CA GLU A 9 7.75 -21.24 -29.32
C GLU A 9 8.92 -20.75 -28.48
N ARG A 10 10.05 -20.46 -29.14
CA ARG A 10 11.24 -19.98 -28.45
C ARG A 10 10.99 -18.58 -27.88
N ILE A 11 11.30 -18.39 -26.60
CA ILE A 11 11.20 -17.09 -25.93
C ILE A 11 12.21 -16.16 -26.60
N MET A 12 11.72 -15.20 -27.40
CA MET A 12 12.57 -14.25 -28.11
C MET A 12 12.99 -13.05 -27.25
N GLU A 13 12.18 -12.72 -26.24
CA GLU A 13 12.37 -11.54 -25.41
C GLU A 13 12.25 -11.93 -23.93
N THR A 14 13.34 -11.73 -23.18
CA THR A 14 13.36 -11.91 -21.73
C THR A 14 13.61 -10.57 -21.07
N VAL A 15 12.76 -10.18 -20.11
CA VAL A 15 12.99 -8.98 -19.31
C VAL A 15 13.95 -9.35 -18.17
N PRO A 16 15.14 -8.72 -18.06
CA PRO A 16 16.08 -9.05 -17.00
C PRO A 16 15.50 -8.65 -15.64
N LEU A 17 15.55 -9.58 -14.68
CA LEU A 17 15.16 -9.30 -13.29
C LEU A 17 16.26 -8.48 -12.63
N LEU A 18 16.03 -7.17 -12.55
CA LEU A 18 16.90 -6.27 -11.80
C LEU A 18 16.57 -6.37 -10.32
N ASN A 19 17.55 -6.75 -9.50
CA ASN A 19 17.39 -6.64 -8.06
C ASN A 19 17.44 -5.16 -7.65
N ARG A 20 16.28 -4.59 -7.36
CA ARG A 20 16.12 -3.18 -6.95
C ARG A 20 16.01 -3.04 -5.43
N ARG A 21 16.32 -4.07 -4.66
CA ARG A 21 16.26 -4.00 -3.19
C ARG A 21 17.37 -3.05 -2.70
N PRO A 22 17.06 -2.12 -1.78
CA PRO A 22 18.11 -1.33 -1.14
C PRO A 22 19.03 -2.23 -0.32
N CYS A 23 20.33 -1.91 -0.26
CA CYS A 23 21.28 -2.67 0.56
C CYS A 23 20.98 -2.60 2.06
N SER A 24 20.32 -1.53 2.52
CA SER A 24 19.94 -1.30 3.91
C SER A 24 18.50 -0.77 3.99
N PRO A 25 17.47 -1.64 4.03
CA PRO A 25 16.09 -1.20 4.16
C PRO A 25 15.83 -0.63 5.57
N LYS A 26 15.01 0.43 5.66
CA LYS A 26 14.60 1.02 6.95
C LYS A 26 13.70 0.07 7.77
N TYR A 27 12.88 -0.71 7.08
CA TYR A 27 11.96 -1.70 7.67
C TYR A 27 12.11 -3.00 6.90
N ILE A 28 12.13 -4.13 7.61
CA ILE A 28 12.24 -5.47 7.02
C ILE A 28 10.95 -5.83 6.28
N LEU A 29 9.80 -5.52 6.89
CA LEU A 29 8.49 -5.74 6.29
C LEU A 29 7.59 -4.54 6.56
N SER A 30 7.05 -3.97 5.50
CA SER A 30 6.05 -2.90 5.60
C SER A 30 4.80 -3.26 4.82
N LEU A 31 3.66 -2.79 5.30
CA LEU A 31 2.35 -3.06 4.70
C LEU A 31 1.77 -1.76 4.16
N CYS A 32 1.37 -1.78 2.90
CA CYS A 32 0.59 -0.72 2.29
C CYS A 32 -0.84 -1.21 2.10
N LEU A 33 -1.78 -0.40 2.55
CA LEU A 33 -3.20 -0.72 2.44
C LEU A 33 -3.84 0.06 1.31
N ALA A 34 -4.86 -0.54 0.71
CA ALA A 34 -5.71 0.14 -0.26
C ALA A 34 -6.24 1.46 0.33
N PRO A 35 -6.42 2.50 -0.50
CA PRO A 35 -6.91 3.77 -0.01
C PRO A 35 -8.25 3.66 0.73
N ILE A 36 -8.35 4.38 1.83
CA ILE A 36 -9.56 4.46 2.66
C ILE A 36 -10.48 5.52 2.06
N TYR A 37 -11.72 5.09 1.78
CA TYR A 37 -12.79 5.93 1.24
C TYR A 37 -14.02 5.92 2.15
N GLY A 38 -14.76 7.03 2.09
CA GLY A 38 -16.07 7.20 2.70
C GLY A 38 -16.06 7.41 4.21
N ASN A 39 -17.11 8.09 4.70
CA ASN A 39 -17.24 8.53 6.09
C ASN A 39 -17.90 7.49 7.03
N ARG A 40 -17.88 6.20 6.66
CA ARG A 40 -18.32 5.13 7.58
C ARG A 40 -17.22 4.86 8.60
N THR A 41 -17.64 4.54 9.83
CA THR A 41 -16.76 4.12 10.92
C THR A 41 -16.01 2.85 10.55
N LYS A 42 -14.68 2.93 10.51
CA LYS A 42 -13.79 1.79 10.18
C LYS A 42 -12.73 1.51 11.25
N TRP A 43 -12.79 2.21 12.38
CA TRP A 43 -11.78 2.11 13.43
C TRP A 43 -11.53 0.68 13.91
N LEU A 44 -12.59 -0.12 14.04
CA LEU A 44 -12.47 -1.51 14.52
C LEU A 44 -11.71 -2.36 13.51
N LEU A 45 -12.05 -2.23 12.23
CA LEU A 45 -11.36 -2.94 11.13
C LEU A 45 -9.89 -2.49 11.03
N LEU A 46 -9.62 -1.20 11.21
CA LEU A 46 -8.26 -0.66 11.18
C LEU A 46 -7.43 -1.19 12.34
N ALA A 47 -7.98 -1.18 13.57
CA ALA A 47 -7.30 -1.72 14.75
C ALA A 47 -7.00 -3.21 14.58
N GLU A 48 -8.00 -4.01 14.18
CA GLU A 48 -7.84 -5.44 13.93
C GLU A 48 -6.76 -5.71 12.88
N THR A 49 -6.78 -4.95 11.79
CA THR A 49 -5.79 -5.09 10.71
C THR A 49 -4.38 -4.79 11.20
N VAL A 50 -4.18 -3.66 11.89
CA VAL A 50 -2.86 -3.26 12.38
C VAL A 50 -2.30 -4.29 13.37
N GLU A 51 -3.09 -4.68 14.37
CA GLU A 51 -2.64 -5.64 15.37
C GLU A 51 -2.37 -7.02 14.78
N HIS A 52 -3.24 -7.50 13.89
CA HIS A 52 -3.06 -8.79 13.23
C HIS A 52 -1.76 -8.84 12.41
N TYR A 53 -1.51 -7.83 11.58
CA TYR A 53 -0.31 -7.81 10.73
C TYR A 53 0.96 -7.50 11.53
N ARG A 54 0.85 -6.76 12.64
CA ARG A 54 1.95 -6.57 13.58
C ARG A 54 2.41 -7.90 14.16
N LEU A 55 1.47 -8.77 14.55
CA LEU A 55 1.79 -10.13 15.02
C LEU A 55 2.46 -10.99 13.95
N GLN A 56 2.19 -10.73 12.67
CA GLN A 56 2.85 -11.40 11.54
C GLN A 56 4.25 -10.86 11.22
N GLY A 57 4.73 -9.85 11.95
CA GLY A 57 6.06 -9.26 11.78
C GLY A 57 6.11 -8.03 10.86
N VAL A 58 4.96 -7.40 10.57
CA VAL A 58 4.96 -6.09 9.90
C VAL A 58 5.46 -5.03 10.88
N GLU A 59 6.50 -4.30 10.46
CA GLU A 59 7.13 -3.26 11.29
C GLU A 59 6.54 -1.87 11.05
N HIS A 60 5.98 -1.63 9.87
CA HIS A 60 5.50 -0.30 9.50
C HIS A 60 4.34 -0.31 8.51
N PHE A 61 3.37 0.58 8.74
CA PHE A 61 2.14 0.67 7.96
C PHE A 61 2.03 1.95 7.14
N TYR A 62 1.54 1.83 5.92
CA TYR A 62 1.24 2.97 5.04
C TYR A 62 -0.26 3.04 4.77
N PHE A 63 -0.86 4.12 5.23
CA PHE A 63 -2.28 4.41 5.00
C PHE A 63 -2.43 5.54 3.98
N TYR A 64 -3.34 5.34 3.04
CA TYR A 64 -3.74 6.34 2.08
C TYR A 64 -5.19 6.73 2.37
N VAL A 65 -5.45 8.00 2.64
CA VAL A 65 -6.76 8.45 3.11
C VAL A 65 -7.30 9.52 2.17
N LYS A 66 -8.51 9.29 1.63
CA LYS A 66 -9.30 10.33 0.95
C LYS A 66 -10.33 10.91 1.90
N ASP A 67 -11.23 10.06 2.41
CA ASP A 67 -12.28 10.43 3.36
C ASP A 67 -12.32 9.39 4.49
N ILE A 68 -12.38 9.87 5.74
CA ILE A 68 -12.40 9.03 6.94
C ILE A 68 -13.19 9.74 8.04
N ASP A 69 -13.79 8.98 8.95
CA ASP A 69 -14.45 9.54 10.13
C ASP A 69 -13.44 10.02 11.19
N ASP A 70 -13.86 10.98 12.02
CA ASP A 70 -13.01 11.61 13.04
C ASP A 70 -12.44 10.62 14.05
N TYR A 71 -13.18 9.57 14.40
CA TYR A 71 -12.72 8.59 15.39
C TYR A 71 -11.66 7.67 14.81
N SER A 72 -11.88 7.14 13.60
CA SER A 72 -10.86 6.36 12.89
C SER A 72 -9.63 7.21 12.57
N LEU A 73 -9.79 8.51 12.29
CA LEU A 73 -8.67 9.43 12.12
C LEU A 73 -7.83 9.55 13.39
N LYS A 74 -8.46 9.70 14.56
CA LYS A 74 -7.76 9.71 15.86
C LYS A 74 -6.98 8.43 16.10
N LEU A 75 -7.56 7.28 15.75
CA LEU A 75 -6.88 5.99 15.85
C LEU A 75 -5.63 5.94 14.94
N LEU A 76 -5.75 6.35 13.68
CA LEU A 76 -4.61 6.40 12.77
C LEU A 76 -3.51 7.34 13.28
N GLN A 77 -3.88 8.51 13.82
CA GLN A 77 -2.93 9.46 14.40
C GLN A 77 -2.21 8.89 15.61
N TYR A 78 -2.85 8.05 16.42
CA TYR A 78 -2.21 7.33 17.52
C TYR A 78 -1.08 6.43 17.00
N TYR A 79 -1.34 5.62 15.97
CA TYR A 79 -0.31 4.77 15.36
C TYR A 79 0.82 5.57 14.68
N VAL A 80 0.50 6.72 14.09
CA VAL A 80 1.51 7.64 13.53
C VAL A 80 2.41 8.20 14.64
N ARG A 81 1.82 8.62 15.77
CA ARG A 81 2.57 9.16 16.90
C ARG A 81 3.52 8.13 17.53
N ASN A 82 3.12 6.85 17.52
CA ASN A 82 3.97 5.75 17.97
C ASN A 82 5.08 5.39 16.95
N GLY A 83 5.07 5.98 15.75
CA GLY A 83 6.02 5.67 14.68
C GLY A 83 5.73 4.36 13.94
N GLU A 84 4.59 3.74 14.22
CA GLU A 84 4.16 2.46 13.63
C GLU A 84 3.54 2.67 12.24
N ALA A 85 2.95 3.84 11.97
CA ALA A 85 2.27 4.13 10.72
C ALA A 85 2.65 5.49 10.11
N GLU A 86 2.45 5.61 8.79
CA GLU A 86 2.52 6.86 8.04
C GLU A 86 1.21 7.03 7.25
N VAL A 87 0.57 8.19 7.39
CA VAL A 87 -0.70 8.50 6.72
C VAL A 87 -0.47 9.55 5.63
N VAL A 88 -0.87 9.22 4.41
CA VAL A 88 -0.83 10.12 3.25
C VAL A 88 -2.27 10.54 2.92
N PHE A 89 -2.57 11.82 3.11
CA PHE A 89 -3.87 12.39 2.74
C PHE A 89 -3.87 12.82 1.28
N PHE A 90 -4.89 12.40 0.53
CA PHE A 90 -5.15 12.93 -0.80
C PHE A 90 -5.84 14.29 -0.66
N LYS A 91 -5.08 15.39 -0.78
CA LYS A 91 -5.65 16.75 -0.85
C LYS A 91 -6.42 16.92 -2.16
N GLY A 92 -7.70 17.28 -2.05
CA GLY A 92 -8.60 17.46 -3.19
C GLY A 92 -8.47 18.84 -3.83
N ASP A 93 -8.01 18.87 -5.07
CA ASP A 93 -8.33 19.93 -6.05
C ASP A 93 -8.59 19.32 -7.44
N GLN A 94 -8.69 18.00 -7.51
CA GLN A 94 -8.93 17.26 -8.74
C GLN A 94 -10.03 16.26 -8.42
N GLU A 95 -11.18 16.44 -9.07
CA GLU A 95 -12.37 15.61 -9.00
C GLU A 95 -12.12 14.24 -9.65
N LYS A 96 -11.08 13.55 -9.18
CA LYS A 96 -10.70 12.24 -9.68
C LYS A 96 -11.63 11.17 -9.11
N THR A 97 -12.13 10.32 -10.00
CA THR A 97 -13.02 9.20 -9.66
C THR A 97 -12.29 8.23 -8.74
N SER A 98 -13.00 7.52 -7.86
CA SER A 98 -12.42 6.59 -6.86
C SER A 98 -11.35 5.63 -7.45
N ARG A 99 -11.55 5.14 -8.68
CA ARG A 99 -10.61 4.26 -9.41
C ARG A 99 -9.25 4.89 -9.72
N GLU A 100 -9.24 6.19 -9.97
CA GLU A 100 -8.00 6.91 -10.28
C GLU A 100 -7.14 7.07 -9.02
N TRP A 101 -7.77 7.23 -7.86
CA TRP A 101 -7.08 7.25 -6.57
C TRP A 101 -6.52 5.88 -6.19
N GLN A 102 -7.21 4.79 -6.52
CA GLN A 102 -6.66 3.45 -6.37
C GLN A 102 -5.39 3.28 -7.21
N SER A 103 -5.39 3.82 -8.43
CA SER A 103 -4.22 3.81 -9.32
C SER A 103 -3.06 4.62 -8.74
N VAL A 104 -3.33 5.78 -8.13
CA VAL A 104 -2.32 6.59 -7.42
C VAL A 104 -1.76 5.83 -6.21
N GLY A 105 -2.62 5.16 -5.44
CA GLY A 105 -2.21 4.28 -4.34
C GLY A 105 -1.22 3.22 -4.80
N VAL A 106 -1.59 2.44 -5.83
CA VAL A 106 -0.75 1.39 -6.42
C VAL A 106 0.56 1.95 -7.00
N GLN A 107 0.52 3.11 -7.66
CA GLN A 107 1.73 3.72 -8.20
C GLN A 107 2.67 4.20 -7.08
N SER A 108 2.13 4.80 -6.03
CA SER A 108 2.92 5.23 -4.87
C SER A 108 3.52 4.04 -4.13
N GLU A 109 2.78 2.93 -4.05
CA GLU A 109 3.22 1.68 -3.47
C GLU A 109 4.34 1.03 -4.29
N SER A 110 4.21 0.99 -5.62
CA SER A 110 5.27 0.54 -6.51
C SER A 110 6.55 1.36 -6.34
N LEU A 111 6.42 2.68 -6.19
CA LEU A 111 7.56 3.58 -5.95
C LEU A 111 8.21 3.33 -4.58
N LYS A 112 7.42 3.09 -3.54
CA LYS A 112 7.94 2.76 -2.20
C LYS A 112 8.55 1.35 -2.17
N SER A 113 8.00 0.39 -2.90
CA SER A 113 8.51 -0.99 -3.00
C SER A 113 9.87 -1.05 -3.71
N ARG A 114 10.12 -0.14 -4.67
CA ARG A 114 11.48 0.05 -5.21
C ARG A 114 12.51 0.51 -4.16
N LYS A 115 12.06 0.96 -2.98
CA LYS A 115 12.91 1.44 -1.89
C LYS A 115 12.74 0.64 -0.58
N LYS A 116 11.80 -0.32 -0.49
CA LYS A 116 11.41 -1.07 0.73
C LYS A 116 10.75 -2.41 0.38
N ILE A 117 10.73 -3.37 1.29
CA ILE A 117 9.93 -4.60 1.13
C ILE A 117 8.49 -4.29 1.54
N ILE A 118 7.57 -4.33 0.58
CA ILE A 118 6.16 -3.98 0.77
C ILE A 118 5.26 -5.12 0.30
N GLN A 119 4.33 -5.52 1.16
CA GLN A 119 3.24 -6.43 0.80
C GLN A 119 1.98 -5.60 0.53
N SER A 120 1.26 -5.90 -0.55
CA SER A 120 0.07 -5.18 -1.02
C SER A 120 -1.18 -6.02 -0.77
N PHE A 121 -2.18 -5.46 -0.07
CA PHE A 121 -3.50 -6.11 0.06
C PHE A 121 -4.63 -5.15 -0.34
N ALA A 122 -5.49 -5.62 -1.24
CA ALA A 122 -6.76 -4.98 -1.55
C ALA A 122 -7.85 -5.64 -0.70
N PHE A 123 -8.52 -4.85 0.14
CA PHE A 123 -9.74 -5.31 0.80
C PHE A 123 -10.89 -5.36 -0.23
N PRO A 124 -11.70 -6.44 -0.26
CA PRO A 124 -12.85 -6.58 -1.15
C PRO A 124 -13.99 -5.62 -0.82
#